data_AF-A0A495T8H2-F1
#
_entry.id   AF-A0A495T8H2-F1
#
_cell.length_a   1.000
_cell.length_b   1.000
_cell.length_c   1.000
_cell.angle_alpha   90.00
_cell.angle_beta   90.00
_cell.angle_gamma   90.00
#
_symmetry.space_group_name_H-M   'P 1'
#
loop_
_entity.id
_entity.type
_entity.pdbx_description
1 polymer ?
#
loop_
_entity_poly.entity_id
_entity_poly.type
_entity_poly.pdbx_seq_one_letter_code
_entity_poly.pdbx_strand_id
1 'polypeptide(L)'
;MASQWGSNSLAPGSSAGWFFVRQNVPGFLPVLQVMPLTSSSTDALWALTGGGYPYFNQLGISTIWSQLTDDLANVVYFIVVQNNSNNVIEYAFLEADVEVPPAAVAAPSGGLGSNSNYFLSNCNGITGLQVDINVTQDITGSDGFGFQVNAYSGSGAYDGAQQYLIYLDPNSSPPQLYCMVDNWQTGSTQLINNIVSLATLPSHTLPAGYQLSITLQNDASGNITGATYVATDNNGNTIGSQTISLPSLTLVSGGPVTSADLAPIVSFQLDFVDYLNGGTTTLSSGAGTITYTASEQMTVLSSEPSCVDWDYSTVEAANSIYGPMPPGASQTFVQSFTKLPTGAIIRKLSTVNHVTRPTP
;
A
#
# COMPACT_ATOMS: atom_id res chain seq x y z
N MET A 1 9.71 -9.16 -16.12
CA MET A 1 8.75 -9.63 -17.16
C MET A 1 9.08 -11.07 -17.50
N ALA A 2 8.10 -11.94 -17.68
CA ALA A 2 8.36 -13.32 -18.11
C ALA A 2 8.64 -13.35 -19.62
N SER A 3 9.75 -13.94 -20.04
CA SER A 3 10.09 -14.14 -21.45
C SER A 3 9.91 -15.62 -21.80
N GLN A 4 9.15 -15.89 -22.86
CA GLN A 4 9.06 -17.22 -23.43
C GLN A 4 10.07 -17.33 -24.57
N TRP A 5 10.93 -18.33 -24.54
CA TRP A 5 11.91 -18.53 -25.60
C TRP A 5 12.21 -20.01 -25.89
N GLY A 6 12.61 -20.26 -27.14
CA GLY A 6 12.80 -21.59 -27.70
C GLY A 6 11.54 -22.20 -28.33
N SER A 7 11.71 -22.92 -29.43
CA SER A 7 10.71 -23.80 -30.03
C SER A 7 11.36 -25.16 -30.22
N ASN A 8 11.35 -25.96 -29.15
CA ASN A 8 12.07 -27.23 -29.10
C ASN A 8 11.11 -28.39 -29.29
N SER A 9 11.56 -29.46 -29.95
CA SER A 9 10.81 -30.70 -30.10
C SER A 9 11.59 -31.88 -29.51
N LEU A 10 10.92 -32.75 -28.76
CA LEU A 10 11.49 -33.99 -28.22
C LEU A 10 10.69 -35.20 -28.71
N ALA A 11 11.36 -36.19 -29.30
CA ALA A 11 10.75 -37.45 -29.70
C ALA A 11 10.36 -38.31 -28.47
N PRO A 12 9.42 -39.27 -28.61
CA PRO A 12 9.04 -40.19 -27.54
C PRO A 12 10.24 -40.85 -26.88
N GLY A 13 10.29 -40.89 -25.54
CA GLY A 13 11.34 -41.51 -24.74
C GLY A 13 12.70 -40.79 -24.76
N SER A 14 12.83 -39.66 -25.45
CA SER A 14 14.10 -38.93 -25.58
C SER A 14 14.30 -37.89 -24.47
N SER A 15 15.55 -37.47 -24.25
CA SER A 15 15.88 -36.36 -23.34
C SER A 15 16.84 -35.37 -23.98
N ALA A 16 16.81 -34.12 -23.51
CA ALA A 16 17.68 -33.03 -23.92
C ALA A 16 18.14 -32.22 -22.70
N GLY A 17 19.41 -31.81 -22.68
CA GLY A 17 20.00 -31.00 -21.62
C GLY A 17 20.25 -29.56 -22.06
N TRP A 18 20.08 -28.61 -21.13
CA TRP A 18 20.21 -27.18 -21.36
C TRP A 18 20.99 -26.53 -20.23
N PHE A 19 21.88 -25.59 -20.58
CA PHE A 19 22.60 -24.75 -19.63
C PHE A 19 22.01 -23.34 -19.65
N PHE A 20 21.80 -22.78 -18.48
CA PHE A 20 21.38 -21.38 -18.29
C PHE A 20 22.44 -20.69 -17.45
N VAL A 21 22.92 -19.54 -17.92
CA VAL A 21 23.90 -18.73 -17.20
C VAL A 21 23.27 -17.37 -16.95
N ARG A 22 23.21 -16.97 -15.68
CA ARG A 22 22.66 -15.68 -15.26
C ARG A 22 23.65 -14.99 -14.34
N GLN A 23 23.68 -13.67 -14.33
CA GLN A 23 24.50 -12.94 -13.36
C GLN A 23 23.99 -13.17 -11.94
N ASN A 24 24.90 -13.38 -11.00
CA ASN A 24 24.56 -13.47 -9.57
C ASN A 24 24.39 -12.04 -9.02
N VAL A 25 23.16 -11.53 -9.10
CA VAL A 25 22.79 -10.25 -8.48
C VAL A 25 22.02 -10.50 -7.17
N PRO A 26 22.26 -9.71 -6.11
CA PRO A 26 21.53 -9.85 -4.86
C PRO A 26 20.01 -9.80 -5.09
N GLY A 27 19.27 -10.77 -4.53
CA GLY A 27 17.82 -10.85 -4.71
C GLY A 27 17.36 -11.52 -6.00
N PHE A 28 18.25 -12.21 -6.72
CA PHE A 28 17.87 -12.95 -7.92
C PHE A 28 17.34 -14.35 -7.59
N LEU A 29 16.06 -14.59 -7.91
CA LEU A 29 15.45 -15.93 -7.95
C LEU A 29 14.95 -16.18 -9.39
N PRO A 30 15.72 -16.86 -10.24
CA PRO A 30 15.23 -17.20 -11.57
C PRO A 30 14.11 -18.23 -11.44
N VAL A 31 12.92 -17.85 -11.88
CA VAL A 31 11.86 -18.82 -12.15
C VAL A 31 12.05 -19.27 -13.58
N LEU A 32 12.60 -20.46 -13.74
CA LEU A 32 12.63 -21.17 -15.01
C LEU A 32 11.53 -22.23 -14.98
N GLN A 33 10.74 -22.32 -16.03
CA GLN A 33 9.71 -23.33 -16.19
C GLN A 33 9.77 -23.91 -17.60
N VAL A 34 9.59 -25.23 -17.71
CA VAL A 34 9.40 -25.90 -19.00
C VAL A 34 7.91 -25.98 -19.29
N MET A 35 7.47 -25.43 -20.41
CA MET A 35 6.07 -25.40 -20.81
C MET A 35 5.88 -26.14 -22.14
N PRO A 36 4.99 -27.14 -22.22
CA PRO A 36 4.62 -27.70 -23.51
C PRO A 36 3.80 -26.68 -24.32
N LEU A 37 4.09 -26.60 -25.61
CA LEU A 37 3.41 -25.72 -26.57
C LEU A 37 2.18 -26.38 -27.20
N THR A 38 2.12 -27.71 -27.11
CA THR A 38 0.99 -28.52 -27.58
C THR A 38 0.57 -29.48 -26.48
N SER A 39 -0.74 -29.69 -26.31
CA SER A 39 -1.26 -30.60 -25.29
C SER A 39 -0.94 -32.05 -25.66
N SER A 40 -0.15 -32.75 -24.84
CA SER A 40 0.08 -34.19 -24.97
C SER A 40 -0.69 -34.94 -23.88
N SER A 41 -1.99 -35.11 -24.06
CA SER A 41 -2.85 -35.82 -23.09
C SER A 41 -2.71 -37.34 -23.24
N THR A 42 -2.23 -38.02 -22.20
CA THR A 42 -2.32 -39.50 -22.12
C THR A 42 -3.19 -39.97 -20.95
N ASP A 43 -3.15 -39.30 -19.77
CA ASP A 43 -4.15 -39.38 -18.69
C ASP A 43 -3.87 -38.31 -17.60
N ALA A 44 -4.68 -38.24 -16.53
CA ALA A 44 -4.55 -37.28 -15.41
C ALA A 44 -3.89 -37.90 -14.16
N LEU A 45 -2.96 -38.85 -14.33
CA LEU A 45 -2.31 -39.53 -13.22
C LEU A 45 -0.94 -38.89 -12.85
N TRP A 46 -0.52 -39.07 -11.61
CA TRP A 46 0.83 -38.75 -11.16
C TRP A 46 1.72 -39.97 -11.32
N ALA A 47 2.91 -39.80 -11.89
CA ALA A 47 3.90 -40.88 -12.03
C ALA A 47 5.25 -40.47 -11.42
N LEU A 48 5.99 -41.43 -10.91
CA LEU A 48 7.34 -41.26 -10.35
C LEU A 48 8.35 -41.89 -11.32
N THR A 49 9.38 -41.15 -11.72
CA THR A 49 10.48 -41.74 -12.50
C THR A 49 11.30 -42.72 -11.63
N GLY A 50 12.15 -43.56 -12.24
CA GLY A 50 13.08 -44.42 -11.51
C GLY A 50 14.06 -43.67 -10.59
N GLY A 51 14.14 -42.33 -10.69
CA GLY A 51 14.87 -41.44 -9.79
C GLY A 51 14.03 -40.82 -8.66
N GLY A 52 12.74 -41.15 -8.54
CA GLY A 52 11.87 -40.74 -7.42
C GLY A 52 11.16 -39.39 -7.57
N TYR A 53 11.11 -38.80 -8.77
CA TYR A 53 10.52 -37.47 -8.96
C TYR A 53 9.10 -37.53 -9.55
N PRO A 54 8.12 -36.84 -8.93
CA PRO A 54 6.75 -36.84 -9.43
C PRO A 54 6.63 -35.99 -10.69
N TYR A 55 5.94 -36.50 -11.71
CA TYR A 55 5.50 -35.71 -12.87
C TYR A 55 4.01 -35.95 -13.14
N PHE A 56 3.35 -34.92 -13.66
CA PHE A 56 1.97 -35.01 -14.13
C PHE A 56 1.96 -35.69 -15.51
N ASN A 57 1.20 -36.79 -15.69
CA ASN A 57 1.06 -37.46 -17.00
C ASN A 57 0.45 -36.56 -18.10
N GLN A 58 -0.04 -35.38 -17.75
CA GLN A 58 -0.62 -34.42 -18.69
C GLN A 58 0.41 -33.72 -19.59
N LEU A 59 1.70 -33.75 -19.23
CA LEU A 59 2.74 -32.98 -19.94
C LEU A 59 3.88 -33.83 -20.49
N GLY A 60 3.96 -35.12 -20.13
CA GLY A 60 5.01 -36.03 -20.58
C GLY A 60 6.44 -35.56 -20.31
N ILE A 61 6.67 -34.47 -19.55
CA ILE A 61 7.99 -33.88 -19.35
C ILE A 61 8.43 -34.07 -17.90
N SER A 62 9.62 -34.64 -17.70
CA SER A 62 10.33 -34.60 -16.41
C SER A 62 11.50 -33.62 -16.51
N THR A 63 11.69 -32.81 -15.46
CA THR A 63 12.79 -31.84 -15.36
C THR A 63 13.72 -32.17 -14.19
N ILE A 64 15.02 -32.26 -14.45
CA ILE A 64 16.05 -32.38 -13.40
C ILE A 64 16.81 -31.07 -13.31
N TRP A 65 17.02 -30.59 -12.09
CA TRP A 65 17.62 -29.30 -11.79
C TRP A 65 18.91 -29.50 -11.01
N SER A 66 19.99 -28.85 -11.43
CA SER A 66 21.21 -28.75 -10.62
C SER A 66 21.81 -27.35 -10.74
N GLN A 67 22.01 -26.69 -9.60
CA GLN A 67 22.89 -25.54 -9.53
C GLN A 67 24.32 -26.06 -9.61
N LEU A 68 25.02 -25.72 -10.69
CA LEU A 68 26.35 -26.25 -10.96
C LEU A 68 27.46 -25.41 -10.30
N THR A 69 27.26 -24.08 -10.20
CA THR A 69 28.22 -23.15 -9.56
C THR A 69 27.52 -21.91 -9.02
N ASP A 70 28.11 -21.32 -7.98
CA ASP A 70 27.94 -19.91 -7.60
C ASP A 70 29.34 -19.30 -7.45
N ASP A 71 29.91 -18.82 -8.56
CA ASP A 71 31.24 -18.20 -8.58
C ASP A 71 31.21 -16.72 -8.15
N LEU A 72 30.15 -16.30 -7.44
CA LEU A 72 29.80 -14.94 -7.04
C LEU A 72 29.51 -13.97 -8.18
N ALA A 73 29.82 -14.31 -9.43
CA ALA A 73 29.56 -13.48 -10.60
C ALA A 73 28.37 -14.01 -11.42
N ASN A 74 28.20 -15.34 -11.50
CA ASN A 74 27.15 -16.00 -12.25
C ASN A 74 26.59 -17.20 -11.50
N VAL A 75 25.30 -17.44 -11.72
CA VAL A 75 24.65 -18.70 -11.37
C VAL A 75 24.45 -19.51 -12.65
N VAL A 76 24.95 -20.75 -12.62
CA VAL A 76 24.83 -21.69 -13.73
C VAL A 76 23.84 -22.80 -13.36
N TYR A 77 22.78 -22.92 -14.13
CA TYR A 77 21.78 -23.96 -14.00
C TYR A 77 21.89 -24.97 -15.13
N PHE A 78 21.69 -26.24 -14.81
CA PHE A 78 21.51 -27.30 -15.79
C PHE A 78 20.13 -27.92 -15.65
N ILE A 79 19.40 -27.97 -16.76
CA ILE A 79 18.07 -28.57 -16.86
C ILE A 79 18.10 -29.70 -17.86
N VAL A 80 17.63 -30.88 -17.46
CA VAL A 80 17.32 -31.98 -18.40
C VAL A 80 15.82 -32.06 -18.58
N VAL A 81 15.36 -32.02 -19.84
CA VAL A 81 13.97 -32.21 -20.24
C VAL A 81 13.85 -33.60 -20.85
N GLN A 82 12.98 -34.45 -20.31
CA GLN A 82 12.73 -35.80 -20.84
C GLN A 82 11.28 -35.97 -21.28
N ASN A 83 11.05 -36.43 -22.51
CA ASN A 83 9.74 -36.78 -23.03
C ASN A 83 9.39 -38.24 -22.71
N ASN A 84 8.46 -38.45 -21.79
CA ASN A 84 7.87 -39.71 -21.37
C ASN A 84 6.52 -40.02 -22.05
N SER A 85 6.09 -39.22 -23.02
CA SER A 85 4.89 -39.50 -23.81
C SER A 85 5.19 -40.40 -25.02
N ASN A 86 4.12 -40.89 -25.65
CA ASN A 86 4.19 -41.65 -26.90
C ASN A 86 4.21 -40.77 -28.16
N ASN A 87 4.17 -39.44 -28.01
CA ASN A 87 4.15 -38.49 -29.12
C ASN A 87 5.37 -37.56 -29.08
N VAL A 88 5.65 -36.89 -30.20
CA VAL A 88 6.58 -35.76 -30.18
C VAL A 88 5.95 -34.63 -29.37
N ILE A 89 6.72 -34.05 -28.43
CA ILE A 89 6.28 -32.89 -27.64
C ILE A 89 7.05 -31.66 -28.09
N GLU A 90 6.33 -30.58 -28.30
CA GLU A 90 6.91 -29.25 -28.46
C GLU A 90 6.91 -28.53 -27.11
N TYR A 91 8.01 -27.86 -26.77
CA TYR A 91 8.14 -27.13 -25.50
C TYR A 91 8.94 -25.83 -25.66
N ALA A 92 8.70 -24.90 -24.75
CA ALA A 92 9.47 -23.68 -24.56
C ALA A 92 9.90 -23.53 -23.09
N PHE A 93 10.84 -22.63 -22.87
CA PHE A 93 11.17 -22.16 -21.53
C PHE A 93 10.42 -20.87 -21.24
N LEU A 94 9.83 -20.79 -20.07
CA LEU A 94 9.37 -19.54 -19.48
C LEU A 94 10.39 -19.13 -18.43
N GLU A 95 10.95 -17.94 -18.61
CA GLU A 95 11.89 -17.36 -17.66
C GLU A 95 11.30 -16.08 -17.11
N ALA A 96 11.14 -15.98 -15.79
CA ALA A 96 10.70 -14.77 -15.13
C ALA A 96 11.74 -14.28 -14.12
N ASP A 97 12.10 -13.02 -14.26
CA ASP A 97 12.83 -12.28 -13.23
C ASP A 97 11.83 -11.85 -12.16
N VAL A 98 11.92 -12.48 -10.99
CA VAL A 98 11.32 -11.93 -9.78
C VAL A 98 12.35 -10.96 -9.23
N GLU A 99 12.14 -9.66 -9.42
CA GLU A 99 12.83 -8.67 -8.61
C GLU A 99 12.44 -8.96 -7.16
N VAL A 100 13.37 -9.49 -6.35
CA VAL A 100 13.19 -9.44 -4.90
C VAL A 100 13.22 -7.94 -4.57
N PRO A 101 12.10 -7.36 -4.10
CA PRO A 101 12.10 -5.95 -3.75
C PRO A 101 13.23 -5.70 -2.74
N PRO A 102 13.89 -4.53 -2.78
CA PRO A 102 14.89 -4.19 -1.77
C PRO A 102 14.31 -4.49 -0.39
N ALA A 103 15.12 -5.10 0.49
CA ALA A 103 14.68 -5.57 1.79
C ALA A 103 13.81 -4.50 2.46
N ALA A 104 12.52 -4.80 2.66
CA ALA A 104 11.57 -3.83 3.16
C ALA A 104 12.05 -3.23 4.48
N VAL A 105 11.68 -1.99 4.74
CA VAL A 105 11.88 -1.40 6.07
C VAL A 105 11.17 -2.31 7.09
N ALA A 106 11.79 -2.52 8.25
CA ALA A 106 11.17 -3.32 9.30
C ALA A 106 9.83 -2.70 9.71
N ALA A 107 8.80 -3.52 9.91
CA ALA A 107 7.51 -3.00 10.36
C ALA A 107 7.64 -2.26 11.71
N PRO A 108 6.82 -1.23 11.96
CA PRO A 108 6.72 -0.63 13.29
C PRO A 108 6.44 -1.68 14.37
N SER A 109 6.79 -1.37 15.62
CA SER A 109 6.61 -2.29 16.77
C SER A 109 5.16 -2.73 16.97
N GLY A 110 4.20 -1.85 16.65
CA GLY A 110 2.77 -2.16 16.67
C GLY A 110 2.32 -3.08 15.53
N GLY A 111 3.11 -3.22 14.45
CA GLY A 111 2.75 -3.88 13.21
C GLY A 111 2.28 -2.92 12.12
N LEU A 112 1.78 -3.45 11.01
CA LEU A 112 1.24 -2.70 9.87
C LEU A 112 -0.26 -2.94 9.73
N GLY A 113 -1.08 -2.03 10.22
CA GLY A 113 -2.53 -2.09 10.08
C GLY A 113 -3.23 -1.09 10.97
N SER A 114 -4.50 -0.82 10.68
CA SER A 114 -5.32 0.14 11.42
C SER A 114 -4.61 1.51 11.55
N ASN A 115 -4.37 1.99 12.77
CA ASN A 115 -3.70 3.25 13.08
C ASN A 115 -2.18 3.09 13.25
N SER A 116 -1.59 1.97 12.79
CA SER A 116 -0.16 1.67 12.84
C SER A 116 0.37 1.47 11.43
N ASN A 117 1.08 2.46 10.91
CA ASN A 117 1.75 2.40 9.61
C ASN A 117 3.20 2.90 9.70
N TYR A 118 3.97 2.83 8.61
CA TYR A 118 5.26 3.50 8.55
C TYR A 118 5.10 5.02 8.61
N PHE A 119 6.13 5.69 9.10
CA PHE A 119 6.28 7.12 8.93
C PHE A 119 6.98 7.41 7.59
N LEU A 120 6.47 8.38 6.84
CA LEU A 120 7.19 9.02 5.76
C LEU A 120 7.69 10.37 6.24
N SER A 121 9.00 10.57 6.28
CA SER A 121 9.60 11.77 6.86
C SER A 121 10.80 12.28 6.08
N ASN A 122 10.99 13.59 6.12
CA ASN A 122 12.23 14.23 5.69
C ASN A 122 12.87 15.12 6.77
N CYS A 123 12.23 15.27 7.94
CA CYS A 123 12.62 16.13 9.06
C CYS A 123 12.95 17.60 8.73
N ASN A 124 12.63 18.08 7.54
CA ASN A 124 13.03 19.40 7.04
C ASN A 124 11.86 20.21 6.45
N GLY A 125 10.65 19.65 6.43
CA GLY A 125 9.45 20.26 5.86
C GLY A 125 9.04 19.56 4.56
N ILE A 126 7.80 19.07 4.50
CA ILE A 126 7.23 18.37 3.35
C ILE A 126 6.22 19.30 2.68
N THR A 127 6.45 19.63 1.41
CA THR A 127 5.57 20.49 0.63
C THR A 127 5.01 19.77 -0.60
N GLY A 128 3.82 20.21 -1.03
CA GLY A 128 3.13 19.59 -2.17
C GLY A 128 2.79 18.12 -1.92
N LEU A 129 2.50 17.75 -0.67
CA LEU A 129 2.09 16.39 -0.34
C LEU A 129 0.77 16.07 -1.02
N GLN A 130 0.75 14.99 -1.79
CA GLN A 130 -0.42 14.37 -2.36
C GLN A 130 -0.47 12.90 -1.97
N VAL A 131 -1.64 12.46 -1.50
CA VAL A 131 -1.92 11.06 -1.21
C VAL A 131 -3.09 10.60 -2.06
N ASP A 132 -2.82 9.69 -2.98
CA ASP A 132 -3.82 9.07 -3.86
C ASP A 132 -4.14 7.66 -3.38
N ILE A 133 -5.42 7.35 -3.21
CA ILE A 133 -5.94 6.06 -2.77
C ILE A 133 -6.73 5.46 -3.93
N ASN A 134 -6.21 4.39 -4.50
CA ASN A 134 -6.85 3.64 -5.57
C ASN A 134 -7.54 2.41 -5.00
N VAL A 135 -8.86 2.34 -5.12
CA VAL A 135 -9.67 1.25 -4.59
C VAL A 135 -9.76 0.13 -5.63
N THR A 136 -9.21 -1.05 -5.32
CA THR A 136 -9.23 -2.21 -6.23
C THR A 136 -10.29 -3.24 -5.87
N GLN A 137 -10.82 -3.18 -4.65
CA GLN A 137 -11.95 -3.99 -4.17
C GLN A 137 -12.86 -3.11 -3.33
N ASP A 138 -14.18 -3.27 -3.51
CA ASP A 138 -15.22 -2.60 -2.72
C ASP A 138 -14.86 -2.57 -1.23
N ILE A 139 -14.96 -1.40 -0.62
CA ILE A 139 -14.69 -1.22 0.80
C ILE A 139 -16.01 -1.10 1.54
N THR A 140 -16.25 -2.05 2.45
CA THR A 140 -17.44 -2.06 3.30
C THR A 140 -17.03 -2.28 4.75
N GLY A 141 -17.28 -1.29 5.60
CA GLY A 141 -17.10 -1.35 7.05
C GLY A 141 -18.41 -1.64 7.78
N SER A 142 -18.32 -2.13 9.02
CA SER A 142 -19.49 -2.36 9.87
C SER A 142 -20.14 -1.06 10.37
N ASP A 143 -19.34 0.01 10.49
CA ASP A 143 -19.74 1.30 11.06
C ASP A 143 -19.05 2.44 10.30
N GLY A 144 -19.01 2.37 8.96
CA GLY A 144 -18.25 3.32 8.15
C GLY A 144 -16.75 3.07 8.18
N PHE A 145 -15.97 3.99 7.63
CA PHE A 145 -14.50 3.96 7.63
C PHE A 145 -13.93 5.29 7.13
N GLY A 146 -12.63 5.52 7.37
CA GLY A 146 -11.92 6.70 6.88
C GLY A 146 -10.45 6.44 6.59
N PHE A 147 -9.91 7.25 5.68
CA PHE A 147 -8.47 7.38 5.44
C PHE A 147 -8.02 8.70 6.04
N GLN A 148 -6.99 8.66 6.90
CA GLN A 148 -6.51 9.79 7.67
C GLN A 148 -5.03 10.00 7.40
N VAL A 149 -4.66 11.13 6.80
CA VAL A 149 -3.27 11.59 6.78
C VAL A 149 -2.99 12.20 8.14
N ASN A 150 -2.30 11.45 8.98
CA ASN A 150 -1.91 11.83 10.34
C ASN A 150 -0.48 12.39 10.29
N ALA A 151 -0.37 13.71 10.23
CA ALA A 151 0.87 14.43 10.03
C ALA A 151 1.39 15.09 11.32
N TYR A 152 2.71 15.23 11.37
CA TYR A 152 3.45 15.76 12.51
C TYR A 152 4.18 17.00 12.04
N SER A 153 4.02 18.08 12.80
CA SER A 153 4.84 19.28 12.62
C SER A 153 6.21 19.12 13.27
N GLY A 154 7.16 19.95 12.86
CA GLY A 154 8.49 19.97 13.47
C GLY A 154 8.46 20.35 14.95
N SER A 155 9.46 19.89 15.70
CA SER A 155 9.65 20.21 17.11
C SER A 155 9.53 21.72 17.40
N GLY A 156 8.75 22.07 18.42
CA GLY A 156 8.44 23.44 18.84
C GLY A 156 7.36 24.15 18.02
N ALA A 157 6.78 23.52 17.01
CA ALA A 157 5.67 24.09 16.25
C ALA A 157 4.43 24.32 17.13
N TYR A 158 3.70 25.40 16.86
CA TYR A 158 2.46 25.69 17.58
C TYR A 158 1.37 24.69 17.24
N ASP A 159 1.09 24.47 15.97
CA ASP A 159 0.26 23.37 15.49
C ASP A 159 1.13 22.12 15.40
N GLY A 160 1.03 21.21 16.37
CA GLY A 160 1.95 20.08 16.52
C GLY A 160 1.54 18.81 15.77
N ALA A 161 0.24 18.58 15.60
CA ALA A 161 -0.30 17.44 14.86
C ALA A 161 -1.47 17.87 13.98
N GLN A 162 -1.46 17.39 12.73
CA GLN A 162 -2.39 17.83 11.69
C GLN A 162 -3.01 16.61 11.02
N GLN A 163 -4.34 16.49 11.06
CA GLN A 163 -5.05 15.35 10.48
C GLN A 163 -5.92 15.80 9.31
N TYR A 164 -5.76 15.13 8.17
CA TYR A 164 -6.53 15.39 6.94
C TYR A 164 -7.22 14.11 6.49
N LEU A 165 -8.55 14.12 6.46
CA LEU A 165 -9.34 12.89 6.30
C LEU A 165 -10.26 12.92 5.09
N ILE A 166 -10.49 11.75 4.51
CA ILE A 166 -11.71 11.42 3.77
C ILE A 166 -12.37 10.24 4.46
N TYR A 167 -13.65 10.35 4.79
CA TYR A 167 -14.38 9.27 5.47
C TYR A 167 -15.79 9.10 4.93
N LEU A 168 -16.33 7.89 5.10
CA LEU A 168 -17.71 7.53 4.81
C LEU A 168 -18.49 7.41 6.13
N ASP A 169 -19.48 8.28 6.31
CA ASP A 169 -20.40 8.21 7.45
C ASP A 169 -21.46 7.11 7.19
N PRO A 170 -21.55 6.06 8.03
CA PRO A 170 -22.51 4.97 7.85
C PRO A 170 -23.97 5.38 8.04
N ASN A 171 -24.22 6.53 8.68
CA ASN A 171 -25.56 7.01 9.05
C ASN A 171 -26.06 8.10 8.10
N SER A 172 -25.21 8.58 7.18
CA SER A 172 -25.58 9.60 6.20
C SER A 172 -26.69 9.09 5.26
N SER A 173 -27.66 9.97 4.96
CA SER A 173 -28.73 9.72 3.99
C SER A 173 -28.94 10.98 3.14
N PRO A 174 -28.57 10.97 1.84
CA PRO A 174 -27.99 9.83 1.10
C PRO A 174 -26.58 9.45 1.62
N PRO A 175 -26.07 8.24 1.27
CA PRO A 175 -24.70 7.82 1.62
C PRO A 175 -23.68 8.85 1.12
N GLN A 176 -22.78 9.29 1.99
CA GLN A 176 -21.97 10.48 1.74
C GLN A 176 -20.51 10.29 2.20
N LEU A 177 -19.57 10.64 1.32
CA LEU A 177 -18.19 10.93 1.68
C LEU A 177 -18.09 12.35 2.22
N TYR A 178 -17.32 12.50 3.29
CA TYR A 178 -16.93 13.76 3.89
C TYR A 178 -15.41 13.93 3.83
N CYS A 179 -14.98 15.17 3.87
CA CYS A 179 -13.61 15.55 4.09
C CYS A 179 -13.49 16.37 5.38
N MET A 180 -12.35 16.23 6.06
CA MET A 180 -12.14 16.88 7.35
C MET A 180 -10.70 17.35 7.52
N VAL A 181 -10.56 18.48 8.22
CA VAL A 181 -9.30 18.94 8.82
C VAL A 181 -9.47 18.92 10.33
N ASP A 182 -8.50 18.32 11.02
CA ASP A 182 -8.43 18.27 12.47
C ASP A 182 -6.99 18.51 12.96
N ASN A 183 -6.70 19.74 13.39
CA ASN A 183 -5.36 20.16 13.79
C ASN A 183 -5.29 20.42 15.30
N TRP A 184 -4.12 20.18 15.89
CA TRP A 184 -3.93 20.10 17.32
C TRP A 184 -2.63 20.79 17.74
N GLN A 185 -2.74 21.71 18.69
CA GLN A 185 -1.60 22.43 19.23
C GLN A 185 -0.69 21.50 20.04
N THR A 186 -1.34 20.69 20.87
CA THR A 186 -0.73 19.75 21.80
C THR A 186 -1.56 18.49 21.79
N GLY A 187 -1.11 17.45 22.50
CA GLY A 187 -1.84 16.20 22.62
C GLY A 187 -3.25 16.26 23.25
N SER A 188 -3.72 17.45 23.65
CA SER A 188 -5.04 17.63 24.25
C SER A 188 -5.78 18.89 23.81
N THR A 189 -5.18 19.75 22.98
CA THR A 189 -5.76 21.05 22.59
C THR A 189 -6.00 21.09 21.09
N GLN A 190 -7.27 20.96 20.68
CA GLN A 190 -7.72 21.05 19.30
C GLN A 190 -7.72 22.52 18.84
N LEU A 191 -7.11 22.80 17.69
CA LEU A 191 -7.03 24.12 17.08
C LEU A 191 -8.10 24.32 16.01
N ILE A 192 -8.20 23.36 15.09
CA ILE A 192 -9.11 23.41 13.93
C ILE A 192 -9.88 22.10 13.91
N ASN A 193 -11.18 22.18 13.72
CA ASN A 193 -12.05 21.04 13.45
C ASN A 193 -13.10 21.47 12.43
N ASN A 194 -12.99 20.99 11.20
CA ASN A 194 -13.90 21.36 10.14
C ASN A 194 -14.23 20.18 9.23
N ILE A 195 -15.52 19.99 8.97
CA ILE A 195 -16.05 18.90 8.16
C ILE A 195 -16.86 19.49 7.00
N VAL A 196 -16.63 18.98 5.79
CA VAL A 196 -17.35 19.37 4.58
C VAL A 196 -17.77 18.12 3.80
N SER A 197 -18.99 18.09 3.28
CA SER A 197 -19.44 17.02 2.39
C SER A 197 -18.65 17.02 1.08
N LEU A 198 -18.11 15.87 0.69
CA LEU A 198 -17.30 15.69 -0.51
C LEU A 198 -18.13 15.18 -1.71
N ALA A 199 -18.72 13.99 -1.58
CA ALA A 199 -19.44 13.33 -2.67
C ALA A 199 -20.54 12.40 -2.15
N THR A 200 -21.65 12.29 -2.88
CA THR A 200 -22.70 11.30 -2.60
C THR A 200 -22.33 9.97 -3.27
N LEU A 201 -22.49 8.86 -2.54
CA LEU A 201 -22.24 7.51 -3.01
C LEU A 201 -23.54 6.76 -3.33
N PRO A 202 -23.50 5.72 -4.19
CA PRO A 202 -24.67 4.90 -4.47
C PRO A 202 -25.13 4.03 -3.27
N SER A 203 -24.23 3.72 -2.35
CA SER A 203 -24.49 2.96 -1.11
C SER A 203 -23.43 3.29 -0.05
N HIS A 204 -23.58 2.76 1.17
CA HIS A 204 -22.54 2.81 2.22
C HIS A 204 -21.37 1.84 1.97
N THR A 205 -20.94 1.76 0.71
CA THR A 205 -19.79 1.01 0.23
C THR A 205 -19.02 1.91 -0.72
N LEU A 206 -17.70 2.00 -0.57
CA LEU A 206 -16.87 2.68 -1.57
C LEU A 206 -16.54 1.67 -2.68
N PRO A 207 -17.02 1.84 -3.92
CA PRO A 207 -16.89 0.81 -4.95
C PRO A 207 -15.45 0.67 -5.48
N ALA A 208 -15.11 -0.51 -5.96
CA ALA A 208 -13.90 -0.76 -6.72
C ALA A 208 -13.82 0.14 -7.97
N GLY A 209 -12.60 0.57 -8.29
CA GLY A 209 -12.30 1.52 -9.36
C GLY A 209 -12.37 2.99 -8.95
N TYR A 210 -12.89 3.30 -7.75
CA TYR A 210 -12.89 4.67 -7.24
C TYR A 210 -11.47 5.11 -6.85
N GLN A 211 -11.24 6.42 -6.97
CA GLN A 211 -9.99 7.05 -6.56
C GLN A 211 -10.29 8.22 -5.62
N LEU A 212 -9.56 8.30 -4.52
CA LEU A 212 -9.62 9.41 -3.57
C LEU A 212 -8.26 10.11 -3.55
N SER A 213 -8.24 11.44 -3.49
CA SER A 213 -7.01 12.22 -3.36
C SER A 213 -7.12 13.22 -2.22
N ILE A 214 -6.05 13.36 -1.46
CA ILE A 214 -5.83 14.43 -0.47
C ILE A 214 -4.55 15.15 -0.87
N THR A 215 -4.66 16.44 -1.22
CA THR A 215 -3.53 17.29 -1.62
C THR A 215 -3.41 18.45 -0.66
N LEU A 216 -2.28 18.55 0.05
CA LEU A 216 -2.01 19.65 0.97
C LEU A 216 -1.46 20.87 0.23
N GLN A 217 -1.89 22.05 0.66
CA GLN A 217 -1.46 23.34 0.13
C GLN A 217 -0.52 24.00 1.13
N ASN A 218 0.58 24.56 0.65
CA ASN A 218 1.58 25.23 1.48
C ASN A 218 1.67 26.72 1.15
N ASP A 219 1.99 27.55 2.14
CA ASP A 219 2.51 28.90 1.90
C ASP A 219 4.02 28.89 1.55
N ALA A 220 4.60 30.07 1.34
CA ALA A 220 6.02 30.22 1.03
C ALA A 220 6.97 29.82 2.20
N SER A 221 6.45 29.71 3.42
CA SER A 221 7.18 29.24 4.60
C SER A 221 7.01 27.73 4.82
N GLY A 222 6.25 27.05 3.94
CA GLY A 222 5.96 25.62 4.06
C GLY A 222 4.79 25.31 5.00
N ASN A 223 4.13 26.30 5.61
CA ASN A 223 2.98 26.06 6.49
C ASN A 223 1.82 25.49 5.67
N ILE A 224 1.10 24.52 6.23
CA ILE A 224 -0.12 24.04 5.57
C ILE A 224 -1.20 25.10 5.67
N THR A 225 -1.71 25.55 4.54
CA THR A 225 -2.78 26.56 4.45
C THR A 225 -4.11 25.99 4.02
N GLY A 226 -4.16 24.72 3.64
CA GLY A 226 -5.38 24.06 3.21
C GLY A 226 -5.15 22.66 2.69
N ALA A 227 -6.25 21.98 2.43
CA ALA A 227 -6.27 20.67 1.81
C ALA A 227 -7.35 20.61 0.74
N THR A 228 -7.01 20.03 -0.41
CA THR A 228 -7.94 19.74 -1.50
C THR A 228 -8.21 18.25 -1.53
N TYR A 229 -9.49 17.90 -1.58
CA TYR A 229 -10.01 16.55 -1.53
C TYR A 229 -10.77 16.28 -2.82
N VAL A 230 -10.47 15.17 -3.47
CA VAL A 230 -11.12 14.78 -4.72
C VAL A 230 -11.58 13.33 -4.62
N ALA A 231 -12.80 13.07 -5.10
CA ALA A 231 -13.31 11.72 -5.30
C ALA A 231 -13.67 11.53 -6.77
N THR A 232 -13.16 10.46 -7.37
CA THR A 232 -13.38 10.08 -8.77
C THR A 232 -14.01 8.69 -8.81
N ASP A 233 -15.06 8.53 -9.62
CA ASP A 233 -15.73 7.24 -9.81
C ASP A 233 -14.93 6.26 -10.67
N ASN A 234 -15.45 5.04 -10.81
CA ASN A 234 -14.87 3.97 -11.61
C ASN A 234 -14.92 4.20 -13.14
N ASN A 235 -15.55 5.28 -13.61
CA ASN A 235 -15.53 5.69 -15.02
C ASN A 235 -14.56 6.86 -15.26
N GLY A 236 -13.85 7.32 -14.22
CA GLY A 236 -12.95 8.46 -14.30
C GLY A 236 -13.64 9.83 -14.15
N ASN A 237 -14.92 9.88 -13.76
CA ASN A 237 -15.61 11.14 -13.51
C ASN A 237 -15.33 11.64 -12.09
N THR A 238 -14.96 12.90 -11.94
CA THR A 238 -14.93 13.55 -10.63
C THR A 238 -16.36 13.69 -10.09
N ILE A 239 -16.65 13.02 -8.98
CA ILE A 239 -17.95 13.05 -8.29
C ILE A 239 -17.96 13.99 -7.08
N GLY A 240 -16.80 14.47 -6.66
CA GLY A 240 -16.65 15.48 -5.62
C GLY A 240 -15.27 16.12 -5.64
N SER A 241 -15.24 17.43 -5.38
CA SER A 241 -14.00 18.20 -5.23
C SER A 241 -14.25 19.30 -4.22
N GLN A 242 -13.50 19.30 -3.12
CA GLN A 242 -13.60 20.31 -2.06
C GLN A 242 -12.22 20.81 -1.67
N THR A 243 -12.11 22.10 -1.36
CA THR A 243 -10.89 22.67 -0.79
C THR A 243 -11.26 23.34 0.53
N ILE A 244 -10.65 22.87 1.63
CA ILE A 244 -10.73 23.50 2.94
C ILE A 244 -9.54 24.44 3.07
N SER A 245 -9.79 25.75 3.10
CA SER A 245 -8.76 26.78 3.28
C SER A 245 -8.67 27.15 4.76
N LEU A 246 -7.56 26.83 5.42
CA LEU A 246 -7.41 27.01 6.87
C LEU A 246 -7.54 28.48 7.31
N PRO A 247 -6.93 29.47 6.61
CA PRO A 247 -7.11 30.89 6.96
C PRO A 247 -8.54 31.40 6.86
N SER A 248 -9.47 30.67 6.22
CA SER A 248 -10.89 31.02 6.16
C SER A 248 -11.71 30.49 7.34
N LEU A 249 -11.10 29.64 8.18
CA LEU A 249 -11.76 28.99 9.30
C LEU A 249 -11.64 29.82 10.59
N THR A 250 -12.40 29.38 11.59
CA THR A 250 -12.37 29.89 12.96
C THR A 250 -11.73 28.83 13.85
N LEU A 251 -10.83 29.24 14.75
CA LEU A 251 -10.24 28.35 15.75
C LEU A 251 -11.35 27.78 16.65
N VAL A 252 -11.14 26.57 17.17
CA VAL A 252 -12.07 25.96 18.14
C VAL A 252 -12.21 26.84 19.39
N SER A 253 -11.16 27.55 19.79
CA SER A 253 -11.19 28.55 20.88
C SER A 253 -11.93 29.86 20.53
N GLY A 254 -12.36 30.03 19.28
CA GLY A 254 -12.87 31.28 18.73
C GLY A 254 -11.78 32.17 18.14
N GLY A 255 -12.18 33.04 17.21
CA GLY A 255 -11.29 33.91 16.44
C GLY A 255 -10.84 33.29 15.11
N PRO A 256 -10.37 34.12 14.15
CA PRO A 256 -9.92 33.61 12.85
C PRO A 256 -8.63 32.82 12.99
N VAL A 257 -8.46 31.80 12.15
CA VAL A 257 -7.15 31.14 11.96
C VAL A 257 -6.19 32.13 11.30
N THR A 258 -4.99 32.25 11.85
CA THR A 258 -3.92 33.12 11.34
C THR A 258 -2.69 32.31 10.98
N SER A 259 -1.70 32.93 10.34
CA SER A 259 -0.42 32.26 10.05
C SER A 259 0.35 31.83 11.29
N ALA A 260 0.05 32.37 12.48
CA ALA A 260 0.67 31.93 13.73
C ALA A 260 0.11 30.59 14.23
N ASP A 261 -1.05 30.19 13.72
CA ASP A 261 -1.76 28.96 14.09
C ASP A 261 -1.45 27.80 13.12
N LEU A 262 -0.63 28.03 12.11
CA LEU A 262 -0.30 27.08 11.05
C LEU A 262 1.17 26.68 11.14
N ALA A 263 1.48 25.44 10.75
CA ALA A 263 2.84 24.92 10.77
C ALA A 263 3.16 24.03 9.55
N PRO A 264 4.45 23.87 9.18
CA PRO A 264 4.88 22.89 8.21
C PRO A 264 4.82 21.48 8.81
N ILE A 265 4.49 20.49 7.99
CA ILE A 265 4.61 19.07 8.37
C ILE A 265 6.02 18.55 8.03
N VAL A 266 6.56 17.64 8.83
CA VAL A 266 7.90 17.04 8.63
C VAL A 266 7.88 15.51 8.58
N SER A 267 6.74 14.92 8.96
CA SER A 267 6.50 13.47 8.97
C SER A 267 4.99 13.22 8.88
N PHE A 268 4.58 12.07 8.37
CA PHE A 268 3.17 11.63 8.43
C PHE A 268 3.03 10.11 8.32
N GLN A 269 1.84 9.63 8.67
CA GLN A 269 1.33 8.29 8.41
C GLN A 269 -0.01 8.42 7.66
N LEU A 270 -0.36 7.44 6.82
CA LEU A 270 -1.76 7.29 6.38
C LEU A 270 -2.38 6.09 7.11
N ASP A 271 -3.46 6.37 7.84
CA ASP A 271 -4.20 5.39 8.62
C ASP A 271 -5.58 5.14 7.99
N PHE A 272 -5.92 3.88 7.79
CA PHE A 272 -7.19 3.38 7.27
C PHE A 272 -7.95 2.71 8.41
N VAL A 273 -8.91 3.45 8.97
CA VAL A 273 -9.50 3.20 10.28
C VAL A 273 -11.02 3.42 10.23
N ASP A 274 -11.66 3.41 11.40
CA ASP A 274 -13.05 3.85 11.56
C ASP A 274 -13.26 5.30 11.10
N TYR A 275 -14.52 5.70 10.88
CA TYR A 275 -14.81 7.03 10.34
C TYR A 275 -14.51 8.15 11.35
N LEU A 276 -14.95 8.05 12.61
CA LEU A 276 -14.81 9.09 13.64
C LEU A 276 -14.99 8.54 15.08
N ASN A 277 -14.86 9.41 16.07
CA ASN A 277 -15.23 9.23 17.47
C ASN A 277 -14.47 8.14 18.24
N GLY A 278 -13.27 7.79 17.77
CA GLY A 278 -12.48 6.70 18.35
C GLY A 278 -13.12 5.34 18.16
N GLY A 279 -14.00 5.22 17.15
CA GLY A 279 -14.72 4.00 16.82
C GLY A 279 -13.81 2.89 16.34
N THR A 280 -14.43 1.75 16.02
CA THR A 280 -13.73 0.61 15.46
C THR A 280 -14.61 -0.07 14.44
N THR A 281 -14.18 -0.05 13.17
CA THR A 281 -14.91 -0.69 12.08
C THR A 281 -14.31 -2.05 11.75
N THR A 282 -15.18 -3.02 11.46
CA THR A 282 -14.75 -4.30 10.89
C THR A 282 -15.04 -4.29 9.39
N LEU A 283 -13.99 -4.28 8.59
CA LEU A 283 -14.05 -4.39 7.14
C LEU A 283 -14.46 -5.81 6.75
N SER A 284 -15.57 -5.92 6.03
CA SER A 284 -16.01 -7.18 5.40
C SER A 284 -15.35 -7.38 4.02
N SER A 285 -14.98 -6.29 3.35
CA SER A 285 -14.25 -6.22 2.09
C SER A 285 -13.40 -4.95 2.03
N GLY A 286 -12.35 -4.96 1.21
CA GLY A 286 -11.58 -3.76 0.90
C GLY A 286 -10.12 -4.07 0.57
N ALA A 287 -9.65 -3.50 -0.53
CA ALA A 287 -8.25 -3.56 -0.95
C ALA A 287 -7.95 -2.43 -1.91
N GLY A 288 -6.68 -2.04 -1.97
CA GLY A 288 -6.23 -1.00 -2.87
C GLY A 288 -4.76 -0.68 -2.73
N THR A 289 -4.39 0.47 -3.30
CA THR A 289 -3.05 1.03 -3.18
C THR A 289 -3.12 2.48 -2.75
N ILE A 290 -2.09 2.91 -2.04
CA ILE A 290 -1.86 4.28 -1.62
C ILE A 290 -0.58 4.74 -2.32
N THR A 291 -0.64 5.87 -3.00
CA THR A 291 0.51 6.55 -3.59
C THR A 291 0.76 7.83 -2.84
N TYR A 292 1.96 7.99 -2.31
CA TYR A 292 2.43 9.19 -1.64
C TYR A 292 3.36 9.93 -2.58
N THR A 293 3.12 11.22 -2.80
CA THR A 293 4.00 12.09 -3.59
C THR A 293 4.27 13.38 -2.83
N ALA A 294 5.51 13.85 -2.81
CA ALA A 294 5.89 15.15 -2.27
C ALA A 294 6.97 15.82 -3.15
N SER A 295 7.18 17.11 -2.95
CA SER A 295 8.21 17.88 -3.68
C SER A 295 9.62 17.50 -3.24
N GLU A 296 9.79 17.16 -1.96
CA GLU A 296 11.04 16.72 -1.37
C GLU A 296 11.12 15.19 -1.29
N GLN A 297 12.35 14.66 -1.21
CA GLN A 297 12.54 13.25 -0.91
C GLN A 297 12.13 12.96 0.55
N MET A 298 11.37 11.89 0.74
CA MET A 298 10.98 11.33 2.02
C MET A 298 11.67 9.99 2.21
N THR A 299 11.86 9.57 3.46
CA THR A 299 12.35 8.24 3.83
C THR A 299 11.27 7.52 4.63
N VAL A 300 11.18 6.20 4.42
CA VAL A 300 10.29 5.31 5.19
C VAL A 300 10.96 4.93 6.51
N LEU A 301 10.27 5.17 7.63
CA LEU A 301 10.75 4.88 8.98
C LEU A 301 9.77 3.97 9.73
N SER A 302 10.32 3.09 10.57
CA SER A 302 9.56 2.16 11.41
C SER A 302 9.28 2.70 12.82
N SER A 303 9.86 3.84 13.15
CA SER A 303 9.72 4.50 14.44
C SER A 303 9.55 6.00 14.21
N GLU A 304 8.99 6.66 15.21
CA GLU A 304 8.87 8.11 15.21
C GLU A 304 10.24 8.78 14.95
N PRO A 305 10.30 9.77 14.04
CA PRO A 305 11.52 10.52 13.81
C PRO A 305 11.82 11.48 14.97
N SER A 306 13.10 11.69 15.28
CA SER A 306 13.53 12.57 16.38
C SER A 306 13.26 14.07 16.17
N CYS A 307 12.68 14.45 15.03
CA CYS A 307 12.39 15.83 14.66
C CYS A 307 10.96 16.28 15.02
N VAL A 308 10.18 15.40 15.65
CA VAL A 308 8.84 15.69 16.17
C VAL A 308 8.86 15.61 17.70
N ASP A 309 7.92 16.30 18.35
CA ASP A 309 7.91 16.43 19.81
C ASP A 309 7.15 15.29 20.53
N TRP A 310 6.25 14.58 19.82
CA TRP A 310 5.32 13.65 20.46
C TRP A 310 4.83 12.54 19.55
N ASP A 311 4.78 11.36 20.16
CA ASP A 311 4.22 10.14 19.60
C ASP A 311 2.72 10.06 19.82
N TYR A 312 1.98 10.48 18.80
CA TYR A 312 0.52 10.42 18.79
C TYR A 312 -0.03 9.33 17.88
N SER A 313 -1.23 8.85 18.19
CA SER A 313 -2.02 8.05 17.28
C SER A 313 -3.45 8.56 17.24
N THR A 314 -4.13 8.29 16.13
CA THR A 314 -5.59 8.41 16.11
C THR A 314 -6.21 7.22 16.85
N VAL A 315 -7.31 7.43 17.57
CA VAL A 315 -7.94 6.37 18.38
C VAL A 315 -8.78 5.41 17.53
N GLU A 316 -9.31 5.91 16.43
CA GLU A 316 -10.09 5.15 15.45
C GLU A 316 -9.29 3.93 14.97
N ALA A 317 -10.00 2.83 14.73
CA ALA A 317 -9.34 1.59 14.33
C ALA A 317 -10.13 0.76 13.33
N ALA A 318 -9.43 -0.14 12.64
CA ALA A 318 -10.01 -1.13 11.75
C ALA A 318 -9.18 -2.41 11.72
N ASN A 319 -9.73 -3.49 11.19
CA ASN A 319 -8.96 -4.67 10.78
C ASN A 319 -8.27 -4.47 9.41
N SER A 320 -7.82 -3.26 9.08
CA SER A 320 -7.02 -3.01 7.87
C SER A 320 -5.57 -3.47 8.08
N ILE A 321 -4.88 -3.85 7.00
CA ILE A 321 -3.46 -4.22 6.99
C ILE A 321 -2.77 -3.58 5.79
N TYR A 322 -1.55 -3.10 6.00
CA TYR A 322 -0.72 -2.49 4.96
C TYR A 322 0.36 -3.45 4.45
N GLY A 323 0.77 -3.24 3.20
CA GLY A 323 1.93 -3.88 2.62
C GLY A 323 3.25 -3.28 3.14
N PRO A 324 4.36 -4.01 2.96
CA PRO A 324 5.69 -3.47 3.23
C PRO A 324 6.02 -2.30 2.29
N MET A 325 6.96 -1.44 2.72
CA MET A 325 7.48 -0.34 1.90
C MET A 325 9.00 -0.44 1.74
N PRO A 326 9.56 0.01 0.60
CA PRO A 326 10.98 -0.09 0.33
C PRO A 326 11.79 0.90 1.18
N PRO A 327 13.06 0.58 1.47
CA PRO A 327 13.99 1.52 2.11
C PRO A 327 14.46 2.58 1.11
N GLY A 328 15.12 3.61 1.63
CA GLY A 328 15.73 4.67 0.83
C GLY A 328 14.87 5.92 0.76
N ALA A 329 15.42 6.95 0.12
CA ALA A 329 14.77 8.25 -0.05
C ALA A 329 14.13 8.37 -1.43
N SER A 330 12.87 8.79 -1.49
CA SER A 330 12.14 8.98 -2.74
C SER A 330 11.11 10.11 -2.60
N GLN A 331 10.80 10.79 -3.71
CA GLN A 331 9.65 11.71 -3.78
C GLN A 331 8.31 10.95 -3.84
N THR A 332 8.35 9.68 -4.26
CA THR A 332 7.16 8.85 -4.44
C THR A 332 7.32 7.49 -3.78
N PHE A 333 6.28 7.07 -3.04
CA PHE A 333 6.15 5.72 -2.50
C PHE A 333 4.77 5.15 -2.83
N VAL A 334 4.69 3.84 -3.00
CA VAL A 334 3.43 3.12 -3.19
C VAL A 334 3.33 2.02 -2.16
N GLN A 335 2.17 1.91 -1.51
CA GLN A 335 1.88 0.92 -0.49
C GLN A 335 0.52 0.27 -0.75
N SER A 336 0.45 -1.06 -0.71
CA SER A 336 -0.84 -1.76 -0.78
C SER A 336 -1.57 -1.72 0.55
N PHE A 337 -2.89 -1.84 0.54
CA PHE A 337 -3.68 -2.15 1.73
C PHE A 337 -4.75 -3.19 1.42
N THR A 338 -5.19 -3.92 2.45
CA THR A 338 -6.34 -4.83 2.38
C THR A 338 -6.97 -5.02 3.75
N LYS A 339 -8.08 -5.75 3.84
CA LYS A 339 -8.60 -6.23 5.13
C LYS A 339 -7.78 -7.41 5.64
N LEU A 340 -7.57 -7.47 6.94
CA LEU A 340 -6.98 -8.62 7.60
C LEU A 340 -8.06 -9.71 7.78
N PRO A 341 -7.89 -10.91 7.18
CA PRO A 341 -8.94 -11.95 7.22
C PRO A 341 -9.31 -12.45 8.61
N THR A 342 -8.38 -12.38 9.56
CA THR A 342 -8.62 -12.80 10.95
C THR A 342 -9.53 -11.83 11.72
N GLY A 343 -9.75 -10.62 11.20
CA GLY A 343 -10.45 -9.56 11.92
C GLY A 343 -9.63 -8.93 13.05
N ALA A 344 -8.36 -9.32 13.23
CA ALA A 344 -7.51 -8.73 14.26
C ALA A 344 -7.27 -7.24 13.97
N ILE A 345 -7.18 -6.46 15.04
CA ILE A 345 -6.92 -5.02 14.99
C ILE A 345 -5.50 -4.80 15.48
N ILE A 346 -4.67 -4.28 14.59
CA ILE A 346 -3.30 -3.85 14.88
C ILE A 346 -3.41 -2.45 15.48
N ARG A 347 -2.64 -2.10 16.52
CA ARG A 347 -2.68 -0.74 17.08
C ARG A 347 -1.29 -0.17 17.24
N LYS A 348 -1.15 1.10 16.92
CA LYS A 348 0.08 1.84 17.24
C LYS A 348 0.21 1.97 18.75
N LEU A 349 1.43 1.76 19.24
CA LEU A 349 1.79 2.13 20.60
C LEU A 349 2.16 3.61 20.56
N SER A 350 1.38 4.45 21.25
CA SER A 350 1.62 5.90 21.31
C SER A 350 1.44 6.43 22.73
N THR A 351 1.99 7.60 23.01
CA THR A 351 1.85 8.28 24.30
C THR A 351 0.72 9.31 24.30
N VAL A 352 0.36 9.80 23.12
CA VAL A 352 -0.75 10.72 22.88
C VAL A 352 -1.80 10.05 22.00
N ASN A 353 -3.07 10.37 22.26
CA ASN A 353 -4.21 9.79 21.57
C ASN A 353 -5.17 10.90 21.15
N HIS A 354 -5.40 11.03 19.85
CA HIS A 354 -6.37 11.96 19.30
C HIS A 354 -7.63 11.23 18.86
N VAL A 355 -8.77 11.80 19.23
CA VAL A 355 -10.07 11.31 18.83
C VAL A 355 -10.63 12.35 17.87
N THR A 356 -10.79 11.96 16.61
CA THR A 356 -11.48 12.80 15.63
C THR A 356 -12.96 12.83 15.98
N ARG A 357 -13.57 14.01 16.03
CA ARG A 357 -14.98 14.16 16.44
C ARG A 357 -15.68 15.18 15.57
N PRO A 358 -16.99 15.02 15.30
CA PRO A 358 -17.79 16.10 14.76
C PRO A 358 -17.65 17.35 15.63
N THR A 359 -17.64 18.54 15.01
CA THR A 359 -17.77 19.80 15.74
C THR A 359 -19.01 19.75 16.66
N PRO A 360 -18.90 20.18 17.93
CA PRO A 360 -20.01 20.24 18.87
C PRO A 360 -21.24 21.00 18.37
#